data_AF-A0A811RJN0-F1
#
_entry.id   AF-A0A811RJN0-F1
#
_cell.length_a   1.000
_cell.length_b   1.000
_cell.length_c   1.000
_cell.angle_alpha   90.00
_cell.angle_beta   90.00
_cell.angle_gamma   90.00
#
_symmetry.space_group_name_H-M   'P 1'
#
loop_
_entity.id
_entity.type
_entity.pdbx_description
1 polymer ?
#
loop_
_entity_poly.entity_id
_entity_poly.type
_entity_poly.pdbx_seq_one_letter_code
_entity_poly.pdbx_strand_id
1 'polypeptide(L)'
;MATPGGSTSATCTLSSALAHPPALLDYAAIHSCLLRGDARLSLPLLALLLLLHFRLLAAAASARFTPAVSRLAARLRLSPSMAAVTLLALGNGAPDAFASAAALGGPQGMPRAGLAAILSAGAFVSAFVVGAVALIAAPFAVPPASFARDVFFYLVAASGLFYVYLSAEIFLWQAVGLVVFYAFFVGLVFYMDLGSAEGKAVSAAAAKVKMVNGSGRVAVDLPITVEDHRRQRQPALCALLWKVCIQFNNSQLVCVLT
;
A
#
# COMPACT_ATOMS: atom_id res chain seq x y z
N MET A 1 -4.82 -37.45 -38.16
CA MET A 1 -4.36 -36.05 -37.99
C MET A 1 -5.53 -35.25 -37.43
N ALA A 2 -5.62 -35.15 -36.11
CA ALA A 2 -6.66 -34.38 -35.44
C ALA A 2 -6.15 -32.94 -35.25
N THR A 3 -6.97 -31.96 -35.62
CA THR A 3 -6.69 -30.53 -35.48
C THR A 3 -6.75 -30.12 -33.99
N PRO A 4 -5.81 -29.30 -33.47
CA PRO A 4 -5.76 -28.94 -32.05
C PRO A 4 -6.60 -27.68 -31.73
N GLY A 5 -7.82 -27.57 -32.29
CA GLY A 5 -8.61 -26.33 -32.29
C GLY A 5 -9.84 -26.28 -31.37
N GLY A 6 -10.20 -27.37 -30.69
CA GLY A 6 -11.50 -27.50 -30.01
C GLY A 6 -11.54 -27.08 -28.54
N SER A 7 -10.43 -27.16 -27.80
CA SER A 7 -10.41 -26.90 -26.35
C SER A 7 -10.28 -25.42 -25.99
N THR A 8 -9.58 -24.62 -26.80
CA THR A 8 -9.31 -23.20 -26.53
C THR A 8 -10.50 -22.28 -26.75
N SER A 9 -11.42 -22.61 -27.68
CA SER A 9 -12.63 -21.79 -27.91
C SER A 9 -13.66 -21.92 -26.78
N ALA A 10 -13.74 -23.08 -26.13
CA ALA A 10 -14.62 -23.34 -25.00
C ALA A 10 -14.17 -22.60 -23.73
N THR A 11 -12.86 -22.56 -23.44
CA THR A 11 -12.31 -21.82 -22.29
C THR A 11 -12.47 -20.30 -22.45
N CYS A 12 -12.45 -19.83 -23.69
CA CYS A 12 -12.64 -18.42 -24.02
C CYS A 12 -14.06 -17.92 -23.83
N THR A 13 -15.01 -18.69 -24.36
CA THR A 13 -16.43 -18.40 -24.20
C THR A 13 -16.85 -18.49 -22.72
N LEU A 14 -16.24 -19.40 -21.95
CA LEU A 14 -16.44 -19.50 -20.50
C LEU A 14 -15.83 -18.33 -19.71
N SER A 15 -14.59 -17.90 -20.01
CA SER A 15 -13.96 -16.75 -19.33
C SER A 15 -14.72 -15.45 -19.58
N SER A 16 -15.12 -15.19 -20.82
CA SER A 16 -15.87 -13.98 -21.19
C SER A 16 -17.30 -13.98 -20.63
N ALA A 17 -17.90 -15.15 -20.40
CA ALA A 17 -19.19 -15.28 -19.72
C ALA A 17 -19.10 -15.08 -18.20
N LEU A 18 -17.95 -15.37 -17.56
CA LEU A 18 -17.74 -15.18 -16.11
C LEU A 18 -17.40 -13.72 -15.72
N ALA A 19 -16.99 -12.89 -16.68
CA ALA A 19 -16.49 -11.53 -16.47
C ALA A 19 -17.60 -10.45 -16.41
N HIS A 20 -18.68 -10.69 -15.65
CA HIS A 20 -19.72 -9.67 -15.43
C HIS A 20 -19.60 -9.03 -14.04
N PRO A 21 -19.35 -7.70 -13.92
CA PRO A 21 -19.33 -6.66 -14.96
C PRO A 21 -18.01 -6.62 -15.76
N PRO A 22 -17.99 -5.99 -16.96
CA PRO A 22 -16.78 -5.89 -17.78
C PRO A 22 -15.69 -5.12 -17.03
N ALA A 23 -14.70 -5.86 -16.53
CA ALA A 23 -13.47 -5.25 -16.04
C ALA A 23 -12.80 -4.50 -17.21
N LEU A 24 -12.22 -3.34 -16.93
CA LEU A 24 -11.53 -2.51 -17.94
C LEU A 24 -10.47 -3.30 -18.72
N LEU A 25 -9.89 -4.33 -18.08
CA LEU A 25 -8.94 -5.25 -18.69
C LEU A 25 -9.15 -6.65 -18.08
N ASP A 26 -9.54 -7.62 -18.90
CA ASP A 26 -9.73 -9.01 -18.47
C ASP A 26 -8.46 -9.83 -18.68
N TYR A 27 -7.70 -10.01 -17.60
CA TYR A 27 -6.47 -10.80 -17.58
C TYR A 27 -6.70 -12.28 -17.93
N ALA A 28 -7.85 -12.83 -17.56
CA ALA A 28 -8.19 -14.22 -17.85
C ALA A 28 -8.44 -14.40 -19.35
N ALA A 29 -9.18 -13.48 -19.98
CA ALA A 29 -9.36 -13.47 -21.43
C ALA A 29 -8.02 -13.28 -22.18
N ILE A 30 -7.13 -12.42 -21.69
CA ILE A 30 -5.79 -12.24 -22.31
C ILE A 30 -4.99 -13.55 -22.25
N HIS A 31 -4.96 -14.23 -21.10
CA HIS A 31 -4.23 -15.49 -20.95
C HIS A 31 -4.85 -16.63 -21.78
N SER A 32 -6.15 -16.84 -21.63
CA SER A 32 -6.84 -18.00 -22.22
C SER A 32 -7.15 -17.82 -23.70
N CYS A 33 -7.45 -16.60 -24.17
CA CYS A 33 -7.89 -16.35 -25.55
C CYS A 33 -6.82 -15.76 -26.44
N LEU A 34 -6.10 -14.75 -25.97
CA LEU A 34 -5.11 -14.10 -26.80
C LEU A 34 -3.81 -14.91 -26.84
N LEU A 35 -3.41 -15.48 -25.70
CA LEU A 35 -2.17 -16.24 -25.55
C LEU A 35 -2.37 -17.77 -25.53
N ARG A 36 -3.59 -18.26 -25.85
CA ARG A 36 -3.93 -19.69 -25.94
C ARG A 36 -3.54 -20.54 -24.72
N GLY A 37 -3.41 -19.94 -23.54
CA GLY A 37 -3.00 -20.62 -22.32
C GLY A 37 -1.49 -20.91 -22.19
N ASP A 38 -0.64 -20.36 -23.07
CA ASP A 38 0.80 -20.56 -23.00
C ASP A 38 1.44 -19.78 -21.83
N ALA A 39 1.66 -20.47 -20.71
CA ALA A 39 2.20 -19.90 -19.47
C ALA A 39 3.55 -19.17 -19.68
N ARG A 40 4.40 -19.68 -20.57
CA ARG A 40 5.74 -19.11 -20.84
C ARG A 40 5.68 -17.72 -21.46
N LEU A 41 4.62 -17.40 -22.20
CA LEU A 41 4.40 -16.08 -22.79
C LEU A 41 3.51 -15.22 -21.89
N SER A 42 2.53 -15.82 -21.21
CA SER A 42 1.58 -15.07 -20.42
C SER A 42 2.16 -14.54 -19.11
N LEU A 43 3.00 -15.33 -18.43
CA LEU A 43 3.66 -14.90 -17.19
C LEU A 43 4.51 -13.62 -17.38
N PRO A 44 5.45 -13.56 -18.34
CA PRO A 44 6.24 -12.34 -18.52
C PRO A 44 5.38 -11.17 -19.02
N LEU A 45 4.36 -11.41 -19.84
CA LEU A 45 3.44 -10.36 -20.29
C LEU A 45 2.61 -9.77 -19.13
N LEU A 46 2.01 -10.63 -18.28
CA LEU A 46 1.27 -10.18 -17.10
C LEU A 46 2.19 -9.47 -16.11
N ALA A 47 3.41 -9.97 -15.90
CA ALA A 47 4.39 -9.33 -15.04
C ALA A 47 4.80 -7.94 -15.57
N LEU A 48 5.06 -7.83 -16.88
CA LEU A 48 5.35 -6.55 -17.53
C LEU A 48 4.19 -5.57 -17.38
N LEU A 49 2.97 -6.05 -17.59
CA LEU A 49 1.77 -5.24 -17.48
C LEU A 49 1.52 -4.80 -16.03
N LEU A 50 1.75 -5.67 -15.05
CA LEU A 50 1.69 -5.33 -13.63
C LEU A 50 2.72 -4.23 -13.29
N LEU A 51 3.95 -4.37 -13.76
CA LEU A 51 5.00 -3.34 -13.61
C LEU A 51 4.57 -2.01 -14.24
N LEU A 52 3.98 -2.04 -15.44
CA LEU A 52 3.47 -0.84 -16.11
C LEU A 52 2.37 -0.16 -15.28
N HIS A 53 1.43 -0.93 -14.72
CA HIS A 53 0.37 -0.39 -13.86
C HIS A 53 0.95 0.25 -12.60
N PHE A 54 1.90 -0.41 -11.92
CA PHE A 54 2.59 0.18 -10.77
C PHE A 54 3.32 1.48 -11.14
N ARG A 55 3.99 1.53 -12.29
CA ARG A 55 4.69 2.74 -12.76
C ARG A 55 3.72 3.88 -13.06
N LEU A 56 2.58 3.57 -13.70
CA LEU A 56 1.55 4.56 -13.99
C LEU A 56 0.91 5.10 -12.70
N LEU A 57 0.58 4.20 -11.76
CA LEU A 57 0.06 4.57 -10.44
C LEU A 57 1.04 5.45 -9.67
N ALA A 58 2.33 5.10 -9.65
CA ALA A 58 3.36 5.91 -8.98
C ALA A 58 3.52 7.31 -9.62
N ALA A 59 3.48 7.38 -10.96
CA ALA A 59 3.52 8.65 -11.68
C ALA A 59 2.27 9.50 -11.41
N ALA A 60 1.08 8.89 -11.41
CA ALA A 60 -0.17 9.57 -11.09
C ALA A 60 -0.21 10.04 -9.63
N ALA A 61 0.27 9.23 -8.69
CA ALA A 61 0.33 9.56 -7.27
C ALA A 61 1.25 10.76 -6.98
N SER A 62 2.40 10.82 -7.65
CA SER A 62 3.33 11.93 -7.52
C SER A 62 2.83 13.20 -8.22
N ALA A 63 2.26 13.09 -9.42
CA ALA A 63 1.85 14.25 -10.22
C ALA A 63 0.49 14.85 -9.82
N ARG A 64 -0.46 14.04 -9.33
CA ARG A 64 -1.85 14.48 -9.10
C ARG A 64 -2.29 14.30 -7.65
N PHE A 65 -2.02 13.16 -7.04
CA PHE A 65 -2.51 12.87 -5.70
C PHE A 65 -1.79 13.67 -4.61
N THR A 66 -0.45 13.69 -4.63
CA THR A 66 0.35 14.44 -3.64
C THR A 66 0.00 15.94 -3.63
N PRO A 67 -0.04 16.66 -4.78
CA PRO A 67 -0.43 18.07 -4.80
C PRO A 67 -1.87 18.30 -4.36
N ALA A 68 -2.80 17.38 -4.69
CA ALA A 68 -4.19 17.49 -4.28
C ALA A 68 -4.35 17.38 -2.76
N VAL A 69 -3.69 16.39 -2.13
CA VAL A 69 -3.67 16.20 -0.67
C VAL A 69 -3.07 17.43 0.01
N SER A 70 -1.94 17.97 -0.49
CA SER A 70 -1.32 19.17 0.08
C SER A 70 -2.23 20.40 0.01
N ARG A 71 -2.92 20.62 -1.11
CA ARG A 71 -3.87 21.74 -1.26
C ARG A 71 -5.08 21.57 -0.34
N LEU A 72 -5.61 20.35 -0.22
CA LEU A 72 -6.74 20.06 0.65
C LEU A 72 -6.36 20.22 2.13
N ALA A 73 -5.18 19.75 2.52
CA ALA A 73 -4.64 19.96 3.85
C ALA A 73 -4.50 21.46 4.20
N ALA A 74 -4.00 22.27 3.26
CA ALA A 74 -3.90 23.71 3.44
C ALA A 74 -5.27 24.39 3.59
N ARG A 75 -6.27 23.97 2.81
CA ARG A 75 -7.66 24.48 2.89
C ARG A 75 -8.33 24.10 4.21
N LEU A 76 -8.08 22.89 4.71
CA LEU A 76 -8.62 22.38 5.98
C LEU A 76 -7.77 22.79 7.20
N ARG A 77 -6.69 23.57 7.01
CA ARG A 77 -5.72 23.97 8.05
C ARG A 77 -5.17 22.79 8.86
N LEU A 78 -4.99 21.64 8.20
CA LEU A 78 -4.42 20.45 8.84
C LEU A 78 -2.90 20.54 8.90
N SER A 79 -2.32 20.04 10.01
CA SER A 79 -0.89 19.82 10.08
C SER A 79 -0.46 18.72 9.09
N PRO A 80 0.80 18.69 8.61
CA PRO A 80 1.28 17.65 7.71
C PRO A 80 1.08 16.24 8.25
N SER A 81 1.26 16.05 9.55
CA SER A 81 1.03 14.76 10.24
C SER A 81 -0.45 14.38 10.21
N MET A 82 -1.36 15.32 10.48
CA MET A 82 -2.81 15.05 10.44
C MET A 82 -3.29 14.76 9.02
N ALA A 83 -2.75 15.46 8.01
CA ALA A 83 -3.05 15.19 6.61
C ALA A 83 -2.58 13.79 6.18
N ALA A 84 -1.45 13.31 6.68
CA ALA A 84 -0.95 11.97 6.40
C ALA A 84 -1.84 10.87 7.03
N VAL A 85 -2.20 11.01 8.30
CA VAL A 85 -3.01 9.98 8.99
C VAL A 85 -4.48 9.97 8.57
N THR A 86 -4.97 11.05 7.93
CA THR A 86 -6.37 11.15 7.47
C THR A 86 -6.50 11.11 5.96
N LEU A 87 -6.06 12.14 5.23
CA LEU A 87 -6.30 12.30 3.79
C LEU A 87 -5.53 11.29 2.95
N LEU A 88 -4.26 11.04 3.29
CA LEU A 88 -3.45 10.02 2.62
C LEU A 88 -3.95 8.61 2.95
N ALA A 89 -4.30 8.34 4.20
CA ALA A 89 -4.92 7.08 4.61
C ALA A 89 -6.26 6.83 3.91
N LEU A 90 -7.12 7.85 3.84
CA LEU A 90 -8.42 7.80 3.16
C LEU A 90 -8.26 7.59 1.66
N GLY A 91 -7.32 8.29 1.02
CA GLY A 91 -7.08 8.15 -0.42
C GLY A 91 -6.62 6.76 -0.83
N ASN A 92 -5.88 6.06 0.05
CA ASN A 92 -5.51 4.67 -0.17
C ASN A 92 -6.67 3.70 0.15
N GLY A 93 -7.39 3.90 1.26
CA GLY A 93 -8.42 2.95 1.73
C GLY A 93 -9.80 3.07 1.06
N ALA A 94 -10.16 4.25 0.55
CA ALA A 94 -11.44 4.48 -0.12
C ALA A 94 -11.68 3.56 -1.34
N PRO A 95 -10.76 3.42 -2.31
CA PRO A 95 -10.97 2.53 -3.45
C PRO A 95 -11.16 1.06 -3.03
N ASP A 96 -10.42 0.59 -2.02
CA ASP A 96 -10.54 -0.78 -1.50
C ASP A 96 -11.90 -1.01 -0.82
N ALA A 97 -12.37 -0.03 -0.07
CA ALA A 97 -13.69 -0.06 0.58
C ALA A 97 -14.82 -0.06 -0.46
N PHE A 98 -14.74 0.78 -1.49
CA PHE A 98 -15.75 0.82 -2.56
C PHE A 98 -15.73 -0.45 -3.42
N ALA A 99 -14.55 -0.99 -3.75
CA ALA A 99 -14.43 -2.26 -4.46
C ALA A 99 -15.05 -3.42 -3.66
N SER A 100 -14.84 -3.42 -2.35
CA SER A 100 -15.41 -4.45 -1.47
C SER A 100 -16.91 -4.29 -1.26
N ALA A 101 -17.42 -3.07 -1.15
CA ALA A 101 -18.86 -2.80 -1.13
C ALA A 101 -19.53 -3.22 -2.45
N ALA A 102 -18.88 -2.97 -3.60
CA ALA A 102 -19.35 -3.42 -4.89
C ALA A 102 -19.37 -4.96 -4.99
N ALA A 103 -18.38 -5.65 -4.41
CA ALA A 103 -18.35 -7.12 -4.34
C ALA A 103 -19.49 -7.70 -3.47
N LEU A 104 -20.04 -6.92 -2.54
CA LEU A 104 -21.19 -7.31 -1.70
C LEU A 104 -22.54 -7.01 -2.36
N GLY A 105 -22.64 -5.98 -3.20
CA GLY A 105 -23.91 -5.43 -3.70
C GLY A 105 -24.47 -6.06 -4.99
N GLY A 106 -23.78 -7.02 -5.61
CA GLY A 106 -24.22 -7.65 -6.86
C GLY A 106 -25.24 -8.79 -6.67
N PRO A 107 -26.07 -9.11 -7.68
CA PRO A 107 -26.98 -10.28 -7.67
C PRO A 107 -26.27 -11.63 -7.47
N GLN A 108 -24.95 -11.67 -7.69
CA GLN A 108 -24.05 -12.79 -7.39
C GLN A 108 -22.87 -12.32 -6.52
N GLY A 109 -23.14 -11.47 -5.51
CA GLY A 109 -22.11 -10.92 -4.65
C GLY A 109 -21.17 -12.00 -4.11
N MET A 110 -19.87 -11.81 -4.30
CA MET A 110 -18.82 -12.69 -3.81
C MET A 110 -18.10 -12.02 -2.63
N PRO A 111 -18.73 -11.96 -1.43
CA PRO A 111 -18.15 -11.31 -0.24
C PRO A 111 -16.73 -11.77 0.06
N ARG A 112 -16.48 -13.07 -0.14
CA ARG A 112 -15.17 -13.70 0.11
C ARG A 112 -14.10 -13.21 -0.85
N ALA A 113 -14.45 -12.91 -2.10
CA ALA A 113 -13.49 -12.37 -3.08
C ALA A 113 -13.06 -10.95 -2.70
N GLY A 114 -13.99 -10.12 -2.24
CA GLY A 114 -13.66 -8.77 -1.71
C GLY A 114 -12.77 -8.84 -0.46
N LEU A 115 -13.11 -9.72 0.49
CA LEU A 115 -12.33 -9.90 1.71
C LEU A 115 -10.90 -10.43 1.43
N ALA A 116 -10.77 -11.40 0.52
CA ALA A 116 -9.47 -11.92 0.09
C ALA A 116 -8.63 -10.86 -0.64
N ALA A 117 -9.26 -10.00 -1.45
CA ALA A 117 -8.59 -8.90 -2.12
C ALA A 117 -8.00 -7.90 -1.12
N ILE A 118 -8.77 -7.45 -0.11
CA ILE A 118 -8.26 -6.55 0.94
C ILE A 118 -7.12 -7.23 1.72
N LEU A 119 -7.32 -8.47 2.17
CA LEU A 119 -6.34 -9.17 2.99
C LEU A 119 -5.01 -9.34 2.25
N SER A 120 -5.06 -9.78 0.99
CA SER A 120 -3.85 -9.97 0.17
C SER A 120 -3.18 -8.65 -0.20
N ALA A 121 -3.95 -7.60 -0.52
CA ALA A 121 -3.41 -6.28 -0.80
C ALA A 121 -2.70 -5.68 0.42
N GLY A 122 -3.32 -5.72 1.60
CA GLY A 122 -2.73 -5.26 2.85
C GLY A 122 -1.46 -6.05 3.21
N ALA A 123 -1.52 -7.38 3.14
CA ALA A 123 -0.37 -8.25 3.38
C ALA A 123 0.79 -7.94 2.41
N PHE A 124 0.51 -7.79 1.12
CA PHE A 124 1.52 -7.44 0.12
C PHE A 124 2.17 -6.09 0.40
N VAL A 125 1.39 -5.04 0.66
CA VAL A 125 1.94 -3.70 0.94
C VAL A 125 2.76 -3.71 2.23
N SER A 126 2.24 -4.33 3.29
CA SER A 126 2.93 -4.40 4.59
C SER A 126 4.24 -5.21 4.53
N ALA A 127 4.30 -6.32 3.79
CA ALA A 127 5.49 -7.15 3.73
C ALA A 127 6.49 -6.63 2.69
N PHE A 128 6.03 -6.39 1.46
CA PHE A 128 6.91 -6.07 0.34
C PHE A 128 7.26 -4.58 0.28
N VAL A 129 6.27 -3.69 0.34
CA VAL A 129 6.51 -2.24 0.18
C VAL A 129 7.21 -1.67 1.40
N VAL A 130 6.68 -1.92 2.60
CA VAL A 130 7.33 -1.44 3.85
C VAL A 130 8.69 -2.11 4.03
N GLY A 131 8.81 -3.41 3.76
CA GLY A 131 10.09 -4.13 3.81
C GLY A 131 11.14 -3.54 2.85
N ALA A 132 10.78 -3.28 1.59
CA ALA A 132 11.68 -2.67 0.62
C ALA A 132 12.08 -1.24 1.03
N VAL A 133 11.14 -0.43 1.52
CA VAL A 133 11.44 0.92 2.03
C VAL A 133 12.39 0.83 3.22
N ALA A 134 12.21 -0.13 4.11
CA ALA A 134 13.07 -0.33 5.26
C ALA A 134 14.51 -0.69 4.85
N LEU A 135 14.69 -1.51 3.81
CA LEU A 135 16.03 -1.85 3.30
C LEU A 135 16.69 -0.66 2.58
N ILE A 136 15.92 0.10 1.80
CA ILE A 136 16.46 1.19 0.94
C ILE A 136 16.71 2.48 1.74
N ALA A 137 16.02 2.70 2.86
CA ALA A 137 16.02 3.98 3.57
C ALA A 137 17.12 4.16 4.63
N ALA A 138 17.98 3.17 4.87
CA ALA A 138 18.88 3.19 6.03
C ALA A 138 19.83 4.42 6.10
N PRO A 139 20.06 5.03 7.29
CA PRO A 139 19.52 4.67 8.62
C PRO A 139 18.37 5.61 9.06
N PHE A 140 17.20 5.03 9.32
CA PHE A 140 16.06 5.68 9.98
C PHE A 140 15.92 5.08 11.39
N ALA A 141 16.16 5.89 12.42
CA ALA A 141 16.01 5.46 13.80
C ALA A 141 14.51 5.39 14.14
N VAL A 142 13.93 4.19 14.08
CA VAL A 142 12.55 3.94 14.51
C VAL A 142 12.56 3.47 15.96
N PRO A 143 11.72 4.02 16.84
CA PRO A 143 11.57 3.50 18.19
C PRO A 143 11.07 2.04 18.13
N PRO A 144 11.86 1.06 18.59
CA PRO A 144 11.56 -0.36 18.40
C PRO A 144 10.28 -0.78 19.13
N ALA A 145 9.96 -0.14 20.26
CA ALA A 145 8.75 -0.41 21.03
C ALA A 145 7.47 -0.05 20.27
N SER A 146 7.39 1.15 19.69
CA SER A 146 6.23 1.58 18.89
C SER A 146 6.08 0.74 17.63
N PHE A 147 7.20 0.42 16.97
CA PHE A 147 7.19 -0.42 15.77
C PHE A 147 6.71 -1.85 16.07
N ALA A 148 7.26 -2.50 17.10
CA ALA A 148 6.87 -3.86 17.48
C ALA A 148 5.39 -3.94 17.88
N ARG A 149 4.89 -2.93 18.60
CA ARG A 149 3.47 -2.78 18.94
C ARG A 149 2.60 -2.72 17.69
N ASP A 150 2.92 -1.84 16.75
CA ASP A 150 2.11 -1.63 15.54
C ASP A 150 2.10 -2.89 14.66
N VAL A 151 3.25 -3.56 14.52
CA VAL A 151 3.35 -4.85 13.81
C VAL A 151 2.54 -5.94 14.52
N PHE A 152 2.59 -6.01 15.85
CA PHE A 152 1.82 -7.00 16.61
C PHE A 152 0.31 -6.81 16.42
N PHE A 153 -0.21 -5.60 16.62
CA PHE A 153 -1.65 -5.33 16.42
C PHE A 153 -2.08 -5.53 14.97
N TYR A 154 -1.21 -5.22 14.02
CA TYR A 154 -1.46 -5.52 12.61
C TYR A 154 -1.59 -7.02 12.35
N LEU A 155 -0.69 -7.87 12.89
CA LEU A 155 -0.78 -9.33 12.74
C LEU A 155 -2.02 -9.90 13.42
N VAL A 156 -2.41 -9.37 14.57
CA VAL A 156 -3.67 -9.76 15.25
C VAL A 156 -4.89 -9.37 14.41
N ALA A 157 -4.92 -8.16 13.82
CA ALA A 157 -5.99 -7.78 12.90
C ALA A 157 -6.05 -8.67 11.66
N ALA A 158 -4.89 -8.93 11.04
CA ALA A 158 -4.78 -9.74 9.83
C ALA A 158 -5.22 -11.19 10.08
N SER A 159 -4.82 -11.78 11.20
CA SER A 159 -5.25 -13.12 11.62
C SER A 159 -6.75 -13.17 11.95
N GLY A 160 -7.30 -12.15 12.61
CA GLY A 160 -8.75 -12.03 12.83
C GLY A 160 -9.52 -11.93 11.51
N LEU A 161 -9.05 -11.13 10.56
CA LEU A 161 -9.65 -11.02 9.23
C LEU A 161 -9.55 -12.33 8.45
N PHE A 162 -8.43 -13.05 8.57
CA PHE A 162 -8.23 -14.38 7.99
C PHE A 162 -9.16 -15.43 8.62
N TYR A 163 -9.42 -15.35 9.93
CA TYR A 163 -10.41 -16.19 10.59
C TYR A 163 -11.83 -15.95 10.07
N VAL A 164 -12.23 -14.68 9.86
CA VAL A 164 -13.52 -14.34 9.23
C VAL A 164 -13.58 -14.88 7.80
N TYR A 165 -12.48 -14.81 7.06
CA TYR A 165 -12.40 -15.41 5.72
C TYR A 165 -12.63 -16.93 5.73
N LEU A 166 -12.05 -17.65 6.69
CA LEU A 166 -12.22 -19.10 6.83
C LEU A 166 -13.60 -19.51 7.36
N SER A 167 -14.30 -18.63 8.07
CA SER A 167 -15.58 -18.92 8.72
C SER A 167 -16.73 -19.21 7.77
N ALA A 168 -16.51 -19.12 6.44
CA ALA A 168 -17.47 -19.31 5.36
C ALA A 168 -18.64 -18.30 5.36
N GLU A 169 -19.26 -18.04 6.49
CA GLU A 169 -20.32 -17.05 6.70
C GLU A 169 -19.77 -15.84 7.46
N ILE A 170 -20.21 -14.65 7.06
CA ILE A 170 -19.82 -13.40 7.71
C ILE A 170 -20.91 -13.04 8.71
N PHE A 171 -20.61 -13.17 10.00
CA PHE A 171 -21.54 -12.80 11.07
C PHE A 171 -21.36 -11.33 11.48
N LEU A 172 -22.45 -10.68 11.86
CA LEU A 172 -22.43 -9.28 12.32
C LEU A 172 -21.48 -9.08 13.52
N TRP A 173 -21.44 -10.03 14.46
CA TRP A 173 -20.56 -9.94 15.64
C TRP A 173 -19.07 -9.95 15.26
N GLN A 174 -18.69 -10.65 14.19
CA GLN A 174 -17.31 -10.65 13.70
C GLN A 174 -16.92 -9.29 13.11
N ALA A 175 -17.83 -8.69 12.33
CA ALA A 175 -17.64 -7.36 11.78
C ALA A 175 -17.54 -6.30 12.88
N VAL A 176 -18.46 -6.33 13.86
CA VAL A 176 -18.43 -5.44 15.02
C VAL A 176 -17.15 -5.65 15.84
N GLY A 177 -16.72 -6.90 16.03
CA GLY A 177 -15.47 -7.23 16.72
C GLY A 177 -14.24 -6.60 16.06
N LEU A 178 -14.13 -6.65 14.74
CA LEU A 178 -13.04 -6.00 13.98
C LEU A 178 -13.07 -4.48 14.11
N VAL A 179 -14.25 -3.85 14.10
CA VAL A 179 -14.40 -2.40 14.29
C VAL A 179 -13.99 -1.98 15.71
N VAL A 180 -14.43 -2.73 16.73
CA VAL A 180 -14.06 -2.49 18.13
C VAL A 180 -12.56 -2.66 18.33
N PHE A 181 -11.96 -3.70 17.73
CA PHE A 181 -10.51 -3.90 17.75
C PHE A 181 -9.76 -2.73 17.14
N TYR A 182 -10.21 -2.21 15.98
CA TYR A 182 -9.63 -1.02 15.36
C TYR A 182 -9.73 0.22 16.25
N ALA A 183 -10.90 0.48 16.84
CA ALA A 183 -11.10 1.60 17.76
C ALA A 183 -10.20 1.48 19.00
N PHE A 184 -10.06 0.27 19.55
CA PHE A 184 -9.15 -0.02 20.65
C PHE A 184 -7.69 0.26 20.29
N PHE A 185 -7.22 -0.23 19.12
CA PHE A 185 -5.88 0.03 18.63
C PHE A 185 -5.61 1.53 18.50
N VAL A 186 -6.52 2.28 17.86
CA VAL A 186 -6.41 3.73 17.71
C VAL A 186 -6.35 4.41 19.08
N GLY A 187 -7.24 4.06 20.01
CA GLY A 187 -7.22 4.59 21.37
C GLY A 187 -5.91 4.32 22.12
N LEU A 188 -5.34 3.12 21.98
CA LEU A 188 -4.06 2.75 22.58
C LEU A 188 -2.90 3.56 22.00
N VAL A 189 -2.87 3.76 20.67
CA VAL A 189 -1.87 4.61 20.01
C VAL A 189 -1.96 6.04 20.53
N PHE A 190 -3.17 6.63 20.57
CA PHE A 190 -3.38 7.98 21.10
C PHE A 190 -2.98 8.09 22.58
N TYR A 191 -3.31 7.10 23.41
CA TYR A 191 -2.90 7.08 24.82
C TYR A 191 -1.37 7.09 24.96
N MET A 192 -0.67 6.31 24.14
CA MET A 192 0.80 6.25 24.15
C MET A 192 1.46 7.53 23.62
N ASP A 193 0.86 8.18 22.63
CA ASP A 193 1.35 9.43 22.08
C ASP A 193 1.13 10.61 23.05
N LEU A 194 0.02 10.61 23.80
CA LEU A 194 -0.24 11.56 24.88
C LEU A 194 0.70 11.35 26.08
N GLY A 195 0.92 10.10 26.50
CA GLY A 195 1.87 9.79 27.57
C GLY A 195 3.32 10.16 27.23
N SER A 196 3.69 10.14 25.94
CA SER A 196 5.01 10.57 25.46
C SER A 196 5.15 12.10 25.38
N ALA A 197 4.05 12.86 25.35
CA ALA A 197 4.07 14.32 25.39
C ALA A 197 4.35 14.86 26.80
N GLU A 198 3.88 14.18 27.85
CA GLU A 198 4.10 14.56 29.25
C GLU A 198 5.58 14.43 29.65
N GLY A 199 6.27 13.37 29.18
CA GLY A 199 7.71 13.18 29.38
C GLY A 199 8.60 14.14 28.57
N LYS A 200 8.15 14.55 27.37
CA LYS A 200 8.83 15.59 26.58
C LYS A 200 8.57 17.00 27.12
N ALA A 201 7.44 17.27 27.75
CA ALA A 201 7.14 18.59 28.32
C ALA A 201 8.07 18.92 29.51
N VAL A 202 8.41 17.93 30.35
CA VAL A 202 9.33 18.12 31.47
C VAL A 202 10.78 18.31 31.00
N SER A 203 11.22 17.56 29.98
CA SER A 203 12.55 17.71 29.37
C SER A 203 12.66 18.99 28.52
N ALA A 204 11.61 19.36 27.79
CA ALA A 204 11.52 20.62 27.05
C ALA A 204 11.41 21.83 27.98
N ALA A 205 10.75 21.72 29.14
CA ALA A 205 10.74 22.77 30.16
C ALA A 205 12.13 22.94 30.80
N ALA A 206 12.83 21.84 31.12
CA ALA A 206 14.21 21.90 31.61
C ALA A 206 15.20 22.46 30.56
N ALA A 207 15.01 22.12 29.28
CA ALA A 207 15.78 22.70 28.18
C ALA A 207 15.42 24.17 27.90
N LYS A 208 14.15 24.56 28.09
CA LYS A 208 13.67 25.94 27.90
C LYS A 208 14.12 26.88 29.03
N VAL A 209 14.25 26.38 30.27
CA VAL A 209 14.89 27.11 31.38
C VAL A 209 16.37 27.37 31.09
N LYS A 210 17.05 26.49 30.35
CA LYS A 210 18.45 26.68 29.97
C LYS A 210 18.65 27.64 28.77
N MET A 211 17.62 27.86 27.95
CA MET A 211 17.67 28.72 26.76
C MET A 211 17.15 30.16 26.98
N VAL A 212 16.67 30.49 28.19
CA VAL A 212 16.12 31.84 28.49
C VAL A 212 17.20 32.91 28.77
N ASN A 213 18.50 32.55 28.80
CA ASN A 213 19.59 33.50 29.01
C ASN A 213 20.49 33.74 27.78
N GLY A 214 19.95 33.63 26.56
CA GLY A 214 20.69 33.86 25.32
C GLY A 214 19.87 34.59 24.28
N SER A 215 20.11 35.89 24.15
CA SER A 215 19.60 36.80 23.13
C SER A 215 19.78 36.26 21.70
N GLY A 216 18.75 36.31 20.85
CA GLY A 216 18.91 36.11 19.41
C GLY A 216 17.67 35.63 18.66
N ARG A 217 17.19 36.48 17.75
CA ARG A 217 16.12 36.29 16.75
C ARG A 217 16.10 34.88 16.12
N VAL A 218 14.95 34.22 16.09
CA VAL A 218 14.73 33.02 15.27
C VAL A 218 13.94 33.42 14.02
N ALA A 219 14.68 33.54 12.91
CA ALA A 219 14.14 33.51 11.57
C ALA A 219 13.45 32.15 11.35
N VAL A 220 12.27 32.19 10.74
CA VAL A 220 11.59 31.01 10.23
C VAL A 220 12.30 30.62 8.93
N ASP A 221 13.41 29.89 9.05
CA ASP A 221 13.98 29.16 7.93
C ASP A 221 13.32 27.78 7.87
N LEU A 222 12.40 27.66 6.91
CA LEU A 222 11.86 26.41 6.41
C LEU A 222 13.06 25.53 5.96
N PRO A 223 13.19 24.26 6.37
CA PRO A 223 14.42 23.52 6.11
C PRO A 223 14.53 23.16 4.62
N ILE A 224 15.37 23.92 3.92
CA ILE A 224 15.91 23.66 2.57
C ILE A 224 16.67 22.32 2.49
N THR A 225 16.88 21.63 3.62
CA THR A 225 17.57 20.33 3.69
C THR A 225 16.75 19.14 3.20
N VAL A 226 15.41 19.25 3.10
CA VAL A 226 14.56 18.14 2.61
C VAL A 226 14.62 17.98 1.08
N GLU A 227 14.84 19.08 0.37
CA GLU A 227 14.87 19.08 -1.10
C GLU A 227 16.18 18.50 -1.65
N ASP A 228 17.29 18.69 -0.92
CA ASP A 228 18.61 18.18 -1.33
C ASP A 228 18.71 16.65 -1.16
N HIS A 229 18.14 16.10 -0.06
CA HIS A 229 18.01 14.65 0.11
C HIS A 229 17.06 14.01 -0.92
N ARG A 230 16.00 14.71 -1.36
CA ARG A 230 15.10 14.25 -2.43
C ARG A 230 15.80 14.16 -3.78
N ARG A 231 16.63 15.16 -4.13
CA ARG A 231 17.41 15.19 -5.37
C ARG A 231 18.52 14.16 -5.42
N GLN A 232 19.08 13.75 -4.28
CA GLN A 232 20.14 12.75 -4.22
C GLN A 232 19.60 11.30 -4.07
N ARG A 233 18.37 11.14 -3.58
CA ARG A 233 17.68 9.84 -3.51
C ARG A 233 16.94 9.47 -4.80
N GLN A 234 16.47 10.45 -5.58
CA GLN A 234 15.92 10.25 -6.92
C GLN A 234 16.87 9.53 -7.90
N PRO A 235 18.18 9.84 -8.00
CA PRO A 235 19.10 9.10 -8.88
C PRO A 235 19.36 7.69 -8.38
N ALA A 236 19.33 7.42 -7.07
CA ALA A 236 19.48 6.06 -6.54
C ALA A 236 18.25 5.19 -6.80
N LEU A 237 17.03 5.74 -6.65
CA LEU A 237 15.78 5.03 -6.94
C LEU A 237 15.59 4.85 -8.46
N CYS A 238 15.89 5.87 -9.26
CA CYS A 238 15.94 5.75 -10.72
C CYS A 238 17.04 4.80 -11.18
N ALA A 239 18.22 4.76 -10.54
CA ALA A 239 19.29 3.82 -10.88
C ALA A 239 18.97 2.38 -10.44
N LEU A 240 18.28 2.18 -9.31
CA LEU A 240 17.77 0.88 -8.88
C LEU A 240 16.65 0.40 -9.81
N LEU A 241 15.68 1.26 -10.13
CA LEU A 241 14.61 0.95 -11.08
C LEU A 241 15.13 0.77 -12.52
N TRP A 242 16.18 1.49 -12.91
CA TRP A 242 16.89 1.31 -14.18
C TRP A 242 17.68 0.01 -14.20
N LYS A 243 18.40 -0.34 -13.13
CA LYS A 243 19.09 -1.64 -12.98
C LYS A 243 18.11 -2.82 -12.99
N VAL A 244 16.91 -2.65 -12.42
CA VAL A 244 15.83 -3.65 -12.47
C VAL A 244 15.17 -3.72 -13.87
N CYS A 245 15.09 -2.61 -14.61
CA CYS A 245 14.51 -2.59 -15.97
C CYS A 245 15.48 -2.98 -17.10
N ILE A 246 16.79 -2.79 -16.95
CA ILE A 246 17.81 -2.99 -18.02
C ILE A 246 18.38 -4.41 -18.08
N GLN A 247 18.00 -5.32 -17.19
CA GLN A 247 18.35 -6.75 -17.33
C GLN A 247 17.35 -7.51 -18.22
N PHE A 248 16.99 -6.93 -19.37
CA PHE A 248 16.23 -7.62 -20.41
C PHE A 248 16.71 -7.26 -21.82
N ASN A 249 18.01 -6.98 -21.99
CA ASN A 249 18.59 -6.99 -23.32
C ASN A 249 20.03 -7.53 -23.34
N ASN A 250 20.10 -8.72 -23.95
CA ASN A 250 21.25 -9.36 -24.57
C ASN A 250 22.22 -10.17 -23.67
N SER A 251 21.92 -11.48 -23.63
CA SER A 251 22.87 -12.61 -23.55
C SER A 251 23.71 -12.74 -22.27
N GLN A 252 23.09 -13.22 -21.18
CA GLN A 252 23.49 -14.44 -20.43
C GLN A 252 22.68 -14.56 -19.14
N LEU A 253 22.30 -15.79 -18.83
CA LEU A 253 21.49 -16.21 -17.70
C LEU A 253 22.34 -16.24 -16.42
N VAL A 254 22.15 -15.35 -15.44
CA VAL A 254 22.57 -15.60 -14.04
C VAL A 254 21.57 -14.99 -13.05
N CYS A 255 20.94 -15.89 -12.30
CA CYS A 255 20.19 -15.64 -11.09
C CYS A 255 21.18 -15.44 -9.93
N VAL A 256 21.12 -14.37 -9.13
CA VAL A 256 21.57 -14.43 -7.73
C VAL A 256 20.71 -13.51 -6.86
N LEU A 257 19.97 -14.16 -5.99
CA LEU A 257 19.42 -13.63 -4.74
C LEU A 257 20.55 -13.75 -3.71
N THR A 258 21.24 -12.64 -3.42
CA THR A 258 22.05 -12.40 -2.20
C THR A 258 22.22 -10.90 -2.02
#